data_AF-A0A851UUX7-F1
#
_entry.id   AF-A0A851UUX7-F1
#
_cell.length_a   1.000
_cell.length_b   1.000
_cell.length_c   1.000
_cell.angle_alpha   90.00
_cell.angle_beta   90.00
_cell.angle_gamma   90.00
#
_symmetry.space_group_name_H-M   'P 1'
#
loop_
_entity.id
_entity.type
_entity.pdbx_description
1 polymer ?
#
loop_
_entity_poly.entity_id
_entity_poly.type
_entity_poly.pdbx_seq_one_letter_code
_entity_poly.pdbx_strand_id
1 'polypeptide(L)' 'LCVINPGNPTGQVQTRECIEAVIRFAFEEGLFLMADEVYQDNVYAEGSQFHSFK' A
#
# COMPACT_ATOMS: atom_id res chain seq x y z
N LEU A 1 -10.52 2.64 5.99
CA LEU A 1 -9.37 3.29 5.33
C LEU A 1 -9.19 2.68 3.95
N CYS A 2 -9.16 3.49 2.89
CA CYS A 2 -8.88 3.01 1.53
C CYS A 2 -7.45 3.42 1.16
N VAL A 3 -6.65 2.48 0.66
CA VAL A 3 -5.26 2.68 0.24
C VAL A 3 -5.12 2.23 -1.19
N ILE A 4 -4.56 3.07 -2.05
CA ILE A 4 -4.25 2.76 -3.44
C ILE A 4 -2.73 2.60 -3.54
N ASN A 5 -2.25 1.39 -3.83
CA ASN A 5 -0.83 1.07 -3.90
C ASN A 5 -0.54 -0.03 -4.94
N PRO A 6 0.25 0.25 -6.00
CA PRO A 6 0.83 1.55 -6.38
C PRO A 6 -0.22 2.64 -6.61
N GLY A 7 0.11 3.88 -6.26
CA GLY A 7 -0.88 4.97 -6.20
C GLY A 7 -1.24 5.57 -7.56
N ASN A 8 -2.47 6.06 -7.68
CA ASN A 8 -2.98 6.80 -8.83
C ASN A 8 -3.56 8.15 -8.34
N PRO A 9 -3.16 9.31 -8.91
CA PRO A 9 -2.30 9.53 -10.08
C PRO A 9 -0.80 9.63 -9.79
N THR A 10 -0.40 9.46 -8.53
CA THR A 10 0.93 9.81 -8.05
C THR A 10 2.04 8.79 -8.35
N GLY A 11 1.68 7.54 -8.66
CA GLY A 11 2.63 6.49 -9.06
C GLY A 11 3.58 5.99 -7.97
N GLN A 12 3.36 6.38 -6.71
CA GLN A 12 4.18 5.95 -5.58
C GLN A 12 3.94 4.48 -5.24
N VAL A 13 5.00 3.79 -4.85
CA VAL A 13 4.96 2.44 -4.30
C VAL A 13 5.40 2.52 -2.85
N GLN A 14 4.53 2.13 -1.92
CA GLN A 14 4.82 2.19 -0.49
C GLN A 14 5.83 1.12 -0.10
N THR A 15 6.73 1.46 0.83
CA THR A 15 7.63 0.48 1.43
C THR A 15 6.86 -0.44 2.36
N ARG A 16 7.45 -1.61 2.65
CA ARG A 16 6.89 -2.57 3.61
C ARG A 16 6.64 -1.94 4.98
N GLU A 17 7.58 -1.14 5.48
CA GLU A 17 7.48 -0.51 6.80
C GLU A 17 6.31 0.47 6.87
N CYS A 18 6.04 1.19 5.77
CA CYS A 18 4.90 2.08 5.66
C CYS A 18 3.58 1.29 5.68
N ILE A 19 3.49 0.20 4.90
CA ILE A 19 2.33 -0.70 4.86
C ILE A 19 2.03 -1.27 6.25
N GLU A 20 3.06 -1.77 6.96
CA GLU A 20 2.90 -2.30 8.32
C GLU A 20 2.42 -1.24 9.32
N ALA A 21 2.87 0.01 9.18
CA ALA A 21 2.38 1.12 9.98
C ALA A 21 0.91 1.45 9.70
N VAL A 22 0.48 1.40 8.43
CA VAL A 22 -0.92 1.60 8.03
C VAL A 22 -1.82 0.48 8.58
N ILE A 23 -1.38 -0.78 8.52
CA ILE A 23 -2.12 -1.92 9.07
C ILE A 23 -2.29 -1.75 10.59
N ARG A 24 -1.21 -1.40 11.31
CA ARG A 24 -1.26 -1.15 12.75
C ARG A 24 -2.22 -0.01 13.09
N PHE A 25 -2.16 1.10 12.36
CA PHE A 25 -3.08 2.22 12.54
C PHE A 25 -4.54 1.80 12.32
N ALA A 26 -4.82 1.06 11.24
CA ALA A 26 -6.17 0.59 10.96
C ALA A 26 -6.69 -0.37 12.06
N PHE A 27 -5.81 -1.22 12.60
CA PHE A 27 -6.15 -2.11 13.72
C PHE A 27 -6.45 -1.34 15.01
N GLU A 28 -5.58 -0.40 15.40
CA GLU A 28 -5.72 0.41 16.61
C GLU A 28 -7.02 1.24 16.61
N GLU A 29 -7.40 1.74 15.44
CA GLU A 29 -8.61 2.56 15.24
C GLU A 29 -9.87 1.75 14.88
N GLY A 30 -9.77 0.41 14.82
CA GLY A 30 -10.90 -0.46 14.46
C GLY A 30 -11.44 -0.22 13.05
N LEU A 31 -10.59 0.18 12.11
CA LEU A 31 -10.95 0.50 10.73
C LEU A 31 -10.86 -0.72 9.82
N PHE A 32 -11.88 -0.89 8.97
CA PHE A 32 -11.77 -1.80 7.83
C PHE A 32 -10.79 -1.23 6.79
N LEU A 33 -9.83 -2.04 6.34
CA LEU A 33 -8.81 -1.66 5.36
C LEU A 33 -9.21 -2.18 3.98
N MET A 34 -9.35 -1.27 3.01
CA MET A 34 -9.54 -1.59 1.60
C MET A 34 -8.23 -1.29 0.87
N ALA A 35 -7.55 -2.34 0.41
CA ALA A 35 -6.32 -2.22 -0.38
C ALA A 35 -6.66 -2.36 -1.87
N ASP A 36 -6.54 -1.26 -2.61
CA ASP A 36 -6.64 -1.21 -4.06
C ASP A 36 -5.24 -1.42 -4.65
N GLU A 37 -5.00 -2.66 -5.12
CA GLU A 37 -3.72 -3.16 -5.62
C GLU A 37 -3.77 -3.41 -7.14
N VAL A 38 -4.59 -2.68 -7.89
CA VAL A 38 -4.78 -2.89 -9.34
C VAL A 38 -3.50 -2.67 -10.18
N TYR A 39 -2.53 -1.91 -9.67
CA TYR A 39 -1.25 -1.65 -10.33
C TYR A 39 -0.09 -2.50 -9.78
N GLN A 40 -0.36 -3.61 -9.08
CA GLN A 40 0.67 -4.42 -8.42
C GLN A 40 1.83 -4.87 -9.33
N ASP A 41 1.56 -5.07 -10.62
CA ASP A 41 2.56 -5.47 -11.62
C ASP A 41 3.35 -4.27 -12.21
N ASN A 42 2.95 -3.04 -11.93
CA ASN A 42 3.47 -1.81 -12.54
C ASN A 42 4.43 -1.06 -11.61
N VAL A 43 5.56 -1.71 -11.27
CA VAL A 43 6.63 -1.14 -10.43
C VAL A 43 7.89 -0.91 -11.26
N TYR A 44 8.38 0.33 -11.30
CA TYR A 44 9.47 0.73 -12.23
C TYR A 44 10.71 1.29 -11.54
N ALA A 45 10.57 1.90 -10.36
CA ALA A 45 11.68 2.55 -9.69
C ALA A 45 12.68 1.50 -9.16
N GLU A 46 13.98 1.75 -9.36
CA GLU A 46 15.03 0.86 -8.87
C GLU A 46 14.96 0.72 -7.34
N GLY A 47 15.03 -0.52 -6.85
CA GLY A 47 14.89 -0.83 -5.42
C GLY A 47 13.46 -0.78 -4.88
N SER A 48 12.47 -0.41 -5.70
CA SER A 48 11.07 -0.50 -5.33
C SER A 48 10.52 -1.91 -5.55
N GLN A 49 9.70 -2.38 -4.62
CA GLN A 49 9.04 -3.68 -4.69
C GLN A 49 7.60 -3.54 -4.21
N PHE A 50 6.67 -4.17 -4.91
CA PHE A 50 5.30 -4.30 -4.44
C PHE A 50 5.24 -5.31 -3.29
N HIS A 51 4.54 -4.93 -2.22
CA HIS A 51 4.16 -5.80 -1.11
C HIS A 51 2.65 -5.72 -0.96
N SER A 52 1.99 -6.87 -0.94
CA SER A 52 0.54 -6.91 -0.71
C SER A 52 0.24 -6.60 0.75
N PHE A 53 -0.93 -6.01 1.00
CA PHE A 53 -1.52 -5.85 2.32
C PHE A 53 -2.05 -7.18 2.91
N LYS A 54 -2.01 -8.28 2.14
CA LYS A 54 -2.40 -9.64 2.57
C LYS A 54 -1.30 -10.37 3.34
#